data_AF-A0A3P6UNX2-F1
#
_entry.id   AF-A0A3P6UNX2-F1
#
_cell.length_a   1.000
_cell.length_b   1.000
_cell.length_c   1.000
_cell.angle_alpha   90.00
_cell.angle_beta   90.00
_cell.angle_gamma   90.00
#
_symmetry.space_group_name_H-M   'P 1'
#
loop_
_entity.id
_entity.type
_entity.pdbx_description
1 polymer ?
#
loop_
_entity_poly.entity_id
_entity_poly.type
_entity_poly.pdbx_seq_one_letter_code
_entity_poly.pdbx_strand_id
1 'polypeptide(L)'
;MANNNQTVPTTINDLKLTQLCESNLNDVMEYLMKHFIPNEPTSRSVDLSCTDGWKITEATIRNCLKFPYSYALRNEKDEIVATRMAMVIERPKFNETSKCEGSINYEQENEADGMAKSAIEITRLLNTLESKIWHLVAPSTKKLLAIMIISTHDKYTGRGLMRELLTFDLTEQKQAEKRKP
;
A
#
# COMPACT_ATOMS: atom_id res chain seq x y z
N MET A 1 -21.38 -10.83 -36.21
CA MET A 1 -19.90 -10.90 -36.29
C MET A 1 -19.36 -10.23 -35.04
N ALA A 2 -18.56 -10.97 -34.26
CA ALA A 2 -18.14 -10.60 -32.90
C ALA A 2 -17.09 -9.49 -32.92
N ASN A 3 -17.28 -8.44 -32.13
CA ASN A 3 -16.20 -7.54 -31.72
C ASN A 3 -15.55 -8.13 -30.46
N ASN A 4 -14.62 -9.06 -30.66
CA ASN A 4 -13.68 -9.47 -29.63
C ASN A 4 -12.67 -8.32 -29.41
N ASN A 5 -13.04 -7.34 -28.58
CA ASN A 5 -12.06 -6.41 -28.02
C ASN A 5 -11.23 -7.17 -26.97
N GLN A 6 -10.25 -7.95 -27.42
CA GLN A 6 -9.18 -8.44 -26.57
C GLN A 6 -8.34 -7.24 -26.15
N THR A 7 -8.60 -6.72 -24.95
CA THR A 7 -7.70 -5.80 -24.26
C THR A 7 -6.36 -6.52 -24.08
N VAL A 8 -5.35 -6.11 -24.84
CA VAL A 8 -3.99 -6.59 -24.67
C VAL A 8 -3.55 -6.24 -23.24
N PRO A 9 -3.11 -7.22 -22.43
CA PRO A 9 -2.66 -6.94 -21.08
C PRO A 9 -1.46 -6.01 -21.13
N THR A 10 -1.51 -4.90 -20.38
CA THR A 10 -0.36 -4.01 -20.21
C THR A 10 0.78 -4.79 -19.56
N THR A 11 1.98 -4.75 -20.13
CA THR A 11 3.15 -5.44 -19.61
C THR A 11 4.27 -4.45 -19.26
N ILE A 12 5.09 -4.82 -18.27
CA ILE A 12 6.32 -4.13 -17.88
C ILE A 12 7.39 -5.20 -17.72
N ASN A 13 8.47 -5.13 -18.53
CA ASN A 13 9.55 -6.13 -18.53
C ASN A 13 9.03 -7.58 -18.62
N ASP A 14 8.14 -7.83 -19.59
CA ASP A 14 7.49 -9.12 -19.83
C ASP A 14 6.59 -9.63 -18.68
N LEU A 15 6.35 -8.80 -17.66
CA LEU A 15 5.44 -9.10 -16.55
C LEU A 15 4.09 -8.46 -16.80
N LYS A 16 3.02 -9.18 -16.48
CA LYS A 16 1.65 -8.69 -16.59
C LYS A 16 1.37 -7.67 -15.49
N LEU A 17 1.03 -6.45 -15.86
CA LEU A 17 0.57 -5.43 -14.93
C LEU A 17 -0.89 -5.67 -14.59
N THR A 18 -1.19 -5.75 -13.30
CA THR A 18 -2.53 -5.98 -12.77
C THR A 18 -2.88 -4.89 -11.76
N GLN A 19 -3.97 -4.18 -11.99
CA GLN A 19 -4.55 -3.31 -10.98
C GLN A 19 -5.16 -4.18 -9.88
N LEU A 20 -4.85 -3.84 -8.63
CA LEU A 20 -5.30 -4.59 -7.47
C LEU A 20 -6.60 -4.00 -6.92
N CYS A 21 -7.50 -4.88 -6.49
CA CYS A 21 -8.71 -4.53 -5.74
C CYS A 21 -8.91 -5.48 -4.55
N GLU A 22 -10.01 -5.33 -3.82
CA GLU A 22 -10.25 -6.08 -2.57
C GLU A 22 -10.21 -7.60 -2.75
N SER A 23 -10.61 -8.13 -3.92
CA SER A 23 -10.53 -9.58 -4.19
C SER A 23 -9.10 -10.12 -4.26
N ASN A 24 -8.09 -9.25 -4.37
CA ASN A 24 -6.67 -9.63 -4.37
C ASN A 24 -6.03 -9.60 -2.97
N LEU A 25 -6.79 -9.32 -1.91
CA LEU A 25 -6.24 -9.15 -0.56
C LEU A 25 -5.35 -10.33 -0.13
N ASN A 26 -5.84 -11.56 -0.26
CA ASN A 26 -5.12 -12.74 0.20
C ASN A 26 -3.81 -12.94 -0.57
N ASP A 27 -3.83 -12.88 -1.91
CA ASP A 27 -2.63 -12.97 -2.75
C ASP A 27 -1.56 -11.94 -2.34
N VAL A 28 -1.99 -10.69 -2.09
CA VAL A 28 -1.10 -9.60 -1.70
C VAL A 28 -0.53 -9.87 -0.32
N MET A 29 -1.35 -10.23 0.64
CA MET A 29 -0.91 -10.50 2.01
C MET A 29 0.06 -11.69 2.08
N GLU A 30 -0.23 -12.78 1.36
CA GLU A 30 0.67 -13.93 1.24
C GLU A 30 2.03 -13.53 0.64
N TYR A 31 2.03 -12.75 -0.44
CA TYR A 31 3.25 -12.20 -1.02
C TYR A 31 4.02 -11.35 -0.01
N LEU A 32 3.36 -10.44 0.70
CA LEU A 32 4.01 -9.54 1.65
C LEU A 32 4.61 -10.29 2.84
N MET A 33 3.90 -11.27 3.41
CA MET A 33 4.43 -12.08 4.52
C MET A 33 5.65 -12.90 4.10
N LYS A 34 5.72 -13.32 2.83
CA LYS A 34 6.82 -14.13 2.32
C LYS A 34 8.03 -13.30 1.88
N HIS A 35 7.80 -12.16 1.24
CA HIS A 35 8.86 -11.43 0.54
C HIS A 35 9.16 -10.04 1.12
N PHE A 36 8.18 -9.38 1.73
CA PHE A 36 8.33 -8.02 2.25
C PHE A 36 8.63 -8.00 3.75
N ILE A 37 7.72 -8.47 4.60
CA ILE A 37 7.83 -8.35 6.07
C ILE A 37 9.15 -8.91 6.63
N PRO A 38 9.66 -10.08 6.20
CA PRO A 38 10.94 -10.59 6.71
C PRO A 38 12.15 -9.70 6.38
N ASN A 39 12.02 -8.84 5.37
CA ASN A 39 13.09 -8.00 4.83
C ASN A 39 12.88 -6.50 5.08
N GLU A 40 11.69 -6.09 5.52
CA GLU A 40 11.37 -4.69 5.80
C GLU A 40 12.14 -4.23 7.04
N PRO A 41 12.89 -3.12 7.00
CA PRO A 41 13.81 -2.74 8.06
C PRO A 41 13.17 -2.64 9.45
N THR A 42 11.98 -2.07 9.53
CA THR A 42 11.28 -1.83 10.79
C THR A 42 10.80 -3.15 11.40
N SER A 43 10.16 -4.00 10.59
CA SER A 43 9.70 -5.34 10.94
C SER A 43 10.86 -6.22 11.38
N ARG A 44 11.97 -6.20 10.63
CA ARG A 44 13.18 -6.97 10.94
C ARG A 44 13.88 -6.47 12.19
N SER A 45 13.85 -5.17 12.49
CA SER A 45 14.49 -4.61 13.69
C SER A 45 13.87 -5.10 15.00
N VAL A 46 12.66 -5.64 14.94
CA VAL A 46 11.93 -6.13 16.11
C VAL A 46 11.56 -7.62 16.04
N ASP A 47 12.15 -8.35 15.09
CA ASP A 47 11.83 -9.75 14.81
C ASP A 47 10.32 -10.00 14.68
N LEU A 48 9.64 -9.16 13.87
CA LEU A 48 8.20 -9.22 13.71
C LEU A 48 7.78 -10.58 13.14
N SER A 49 6.92 -11.29 13.88
CA SER A 49 6.39 -12.58 13.46
C SER A 49 5.48 -12.44 12.24
N CYS A 50 5.33 -13.48 11.42
CA CYS A 50 4.37 -13.45 10.31
C CYS A 50 2.92 -13.22 10.78
N THR A 51 2.56 -13.75 11.96
CA THR A 51 1.22 -13.56 12.55
C THR A 51 0.97 -12.12 12.95
N ASP A 52 1.94 -11.47 13.61
CA ASP A 52 1.82 -10.05 13.97
C ASP A 52 1.90 -9.17 12.72
N GLY A 53 2.80 -9.51 11.80
CA GLY A 53 2.94 -8.89 10.49
C GLY A 53 1.64 -8.87 9.72
N TRP A 54 0.91 -10.00 9.70
CA TRP A 54 -0.41 -10.07 9.08
C TRP A 54 -1.38 -9.10 9.76
N LYS A 55 -1.54 -9.19 11.08
CA LYS A 55 -2.46 -8.34 11.86
C LYS A 55 -2.22 -6.85 11.62
N ILE A 56 -0.96 -6.40 11.68
CA ILE A 56 -0.67 -4.97 11.52
C ILE A 56 -0.77 -4.49 10.06
N THR A 57 -0.52 -5.37 9.09
CA THR A 57 -0.45 -5.00 7.68
C THR A 57 -1.81 -5.05 6.99
N GLU A 58 -2.70 -5.96 7.41
CA GLU A 58 -3.98 -6.20 6.73
C GLU A 58 -4.83 -4.93 6.64
N ALA A 59 -4.97 -4.18 7.73
CA ALA A 59 -5.75 -2.93 7.75
C ALA A 59 -5.22 -1.91 6.71
N THR A 60 -3.89 -1.78 6.63
CA THR A 60 -3.21 -0.92 5.64
C THR A 60 -3.50 -1.38 4.22
N ILE A 61 -3.42 -2.68 3.96
CA ILE A 61 -3.67 -3.25 2.62
C ILE A 61 -5.12 -3.08 2.21
N ARG A 62 -6.08 -3.35 3.11
CA ARG A 62 -7.50 -3.10 2.85
C ARG A 62 -7.75 -1.64 2.48
N ASN A 63 -7.12 -0.69 3.20
CA ASN A 63 -7.24 0.73 2.84
C ASN A 63 -6.62 1.06 1.48
N CYS A 64 -5.50 0.44 1.10
CA CYS A 64 -4.89 0.61 -0.22
C CYS A 64 -5.77 0.03 -1.35
N LEU A 65 -6.49 -1.06 -1.10
CA LEU A 65 -7.32 -1.75 -2.08
C LEU A 65 -8.70 -1.10 -2.30
N LYS A 66 -9.11 -0.16 -1.43
CA LYS A 66 -10.32 0.67 -1.63
C LYS A 66 -10.19 1.62 -2.82
N PHE A 67 -8.95 1.93 -3.24
CA PHE A 67 -8.67 2.88 -4.30
C PHE A 67 -7.99 2.21 -5.50
N PRO A 68 -8.23 2.71 -6.72
CA PRO A 68 -7.67 2.15 -7.95
C PRO A 68 -6.19 2.50 -8.16
N TYR A 69 -5.39 2.60 -7.09
CA TYR A 69 -4.00 3.08 -7.13
C TYR A 69 -2.96 2.01 -6.80
N SER A 70 -3.40 0.81 -6.43
CA SER A 70 -2.53 -0.32 -6.12
C SER A 70 -2.35 -1.22 -7.34
N TYR A 71 -1.11 -1.65 -7.59
CA TYR A 71 -0.75 -2.45 -8.77
C TYR A 71 0.26 -3.53 -8.42
N ALA A 72 0.14 -4.67 -9.08
CA ALA A 72 1.11 -5.76 -9.04
C ALA A 72 1.65 -6.07 -10.44
N LEU A 73 2.89 -6.54 -10.48
CA LEU A 73 3.44 -7.26 -11.63
C LEU A 73 3.37 -8.75 -11.34
N ARG A 74 2.81 -9.49 -12.30
CA ARG A 74 2.67 -10.95 -12.23
C ARG A 74 3.53 -11.62 -13.31
N ASN A 75 4.13 -12.76 -12.94
CA ASN A 75 4.88 -13.59 -13.89
C ASN A 75 3.96 -14.51 -14.71
N GLU A 76 4.54 -15.36 -15.55
CA GLU A 76 3.81 -16.32 -16.39
C GLU A 76 2.99 -17.36 -15.60
N LYS A 77 3.33 -17.58 -14.33
CA LYS A 77 2.59 -18.45 -13.40
C LYS A 77 1.50 -17.70 -12.63
N ASP A 78 1.24 -16.45 -13.01
CA ASP A 78 0.34 -15.51 -12.34
C ASP A 78 0.73 -15.20 -10.87
N GLU A 79 1.99 -15.43 -10.47
CA GLU A 79 2.50 -15.09 -9.13
C GLU A 79 2.87 -13.60 -9.07
N ILE A 80 2.54 -12.93 -7.95
CA ILE A 80 3.00 -11.57 -7.70
C ILE A 80 4.53 -11.58 -7.52
N VAL A 81 5.23 -10.75 -8.29
CA VAL A 81 6.69 -10.59 -8.21
C VAL A 81 7.13 -9.18 -7.85
N ALA A 82 6.21 -8.21 -7.95
CA ALA A 82 6.40 -6.86 -7.46
C ALA A 82 5.03 -6.23 -7.20
N THR A 83 4.95 -5.33 -6.21
CA THR A 83 3.72 -4.61 -5.89
C THR A 83 4.00 -3.18 -5.43
N ARG A 84 3.05 -2.29 -5.76
CA ARG A 84 2.87 -0.95 -5.19
C ARG A 84 1.50 -0.91 -4.55
N MET A 85 1.47 -0.69 -3.24
CA MET A 85 0.24 -0.43 -2.49
C MET A 85 0.16 1.06 -2.20
N ALA A 86 -0.92 1.69 -2.66
CA ALA A 86 -1.12 3.12 -2.49
C ALA A 86 -2.55 3.43 -2.06
N MET A 87 -2.71 4.49 -1.27
CA MET A 87 -3.99 4.98 -0.82
C MET A 87 -4.06 6.50 -0.88
N VAL A 88 -5.26 7.05 -0.86
CA VAL A 88 -5.47 8.48 -0.70
C VAL A 88 -5.64 8.77 0.78
N ILE A 89 -4.82 9.68 1.31
CA ILE A 89 -4.99 10.23 2.66
C ILE A 89 -5.49 11.66 2.57
N GLU A 90 -6.43 12.01 3.44
CA GLU A 90 -7.03 13.34 3.49
C GLU A 90 -6.46 14.16 4.63
N ARG A 91 -6.41 15.49 4.43
CA ARG A 91 -5.95 16.41 5.48
C ARG A 91 -6.95 16.37 6.64
N PRO A 92 -6.53 16.10 7.88
CA PRO A 92 -7.43 16.10 9.02
C PRO A 92 -8.11 17.46 9.20
N LYS A 93 -9.40 17.45 9.53
CA LYS A 93 -10.15 18.69 9.82
C LYS A 93 -9.79 19.18 11.22
N PHE A 94 -9.71 20.51 11.39
CA PHE A 94 -9.23 21.16 12.62
C PHE A 94 -10.02 20.82 13.90
N ASN A 95 -11.23 20.23 13.76
CA ASN A 95 -12.12 19.85 14.87
C ASN A 95 -12.27 18.32 15.03
N GLU A 96 -11.60 17.52 14.19
CA GLU A 96 -11.53 16.07 14.37
C GLU A 96 -10.36 15.77 15.30
N THR A 97 -10.56 15.97 16.60
CA THR A 97 -9.65 15.42 17.61
C THR A 97 -9.57 13.90 17.40
N SER A 98 -8.38 13.44 17.03
CA SER A 98 -7.90 12.04 17.12
C SER A 98 -8.52 10.96 16.22
N LYS A 99 -9.29 11.28 15.18
CA LYS A 99 -9.70 10.28 14.17
C LYS A 99 -9.45 10.81 12.78
N CYS A 100 -8.18 10.79 12.35
CA CYS A 100 -7.88 11.03 10.95
C CYS A 100 -8.44 9.83 10.18
N GLU A 101 -9.43 10.01 9.31
CA GLU A 101 -9.98 8.90 8.49
C GLU A 101 -8.93 8.31 7.53
N GLY A 102 -7.75 8.94 7.42
CA GLY A 102 -6.55 8.42 6.77
C GLY A 102 -5.39 8.05 7.69
N SER A 103 -5.47 8.29 9.01
CA SER A 103 -4.59 7.56 9.95
C SER A 103 -5.13 6.15 10.02
N ILE A 104 -4.26 5.16 9.95
CA ILE A 104 -4.65 3.79 10.27
C ILE A 104 -5.11 3.83 11.72
N ASN A 105 -6.43 3.91 11.93
CA ASN A 105 -7.05 3.73 13.22
C ASN A 105 -6.83 2.26 13.58
N TYR A 106 -5.63 1.95 14.08
CA TYR A 106 -5.50 0.87 15.04
C TYR A 106 -6.35 1.34 16.21
N GLU A 107 -7.59 0.86 16.30
CA GLU A 107 -8.44 1.12 17.44
C GLU A 107 -7.68 0.71 18.70
N GLN A 108 -7.05 1.70 19.33
CA GLN A 108 -6.21 1.51 20.51
C GLN A 108 -7.02 1.09 21.74
N GLU A 109 -8.33 0.94 21.62
CA GLU A 109 -9.19 0.73 22.77
C GLU A 109 -9.62 -0.71 23.01
N ASN A 110 -9.42 -1.68 22.09
CA ASN A 110 -9.80 -3.09 22.38
C ASN A 110 -8.94 -4.23 21.77
N GLU A 111 -7.86 -3.98 21.01
CA GLU A 111 -7.07 -5.06 20.36
C GLU A 111 -5.61 -5.20 20.84
N ALA A 112 -5.31 -4.70 22.05
CA ALA A 112 -4.02 -4.97 22.69
C ALA A 112 -3.88 -6.41 23.23
N ASP A 113 -4.88 -7.27 23.00
CA ASP A 113 -4.85 -8.66 23.44
C ASP A 113 -4.12 -9.52 22.40
N GLY A 114 -2.84 -9.82 22.68
CA GLY A 114 -2.05 -10.78 21.89
C GLY A 114 -1.22 -10.21 20.74
N MET A 115 -0.89 -8.91 20.74
CA MET A 115 0.13 -8.33 19.84
C MET A 115 1.44 -8.06 20.61
N ALA A 116 2.58 -8.35 19.98
CA ALA A 116 3.88 -8.06 20.57
C ALA A 116 4.06 -6.55 20.85
N LYS A 117 4.66 -6.20 21.99
CA LYS A 117 4.94 -4.79 22.37
C LYS A 117 5.71 -4.03 21.28
N SER A 118 6.62 -4.71 20.59
CA SER A 118 7.38 -4.13 19.50
C SER A 118 6.49 -3.69 18.32
N ALA A 119 5.49 -4.48 17.95
CA ALA A 119 4.56 -4.12 16.88
C ALA A 119 3.72 -2.88 17.25
N ILE A 120 3.32 -2.77 18.52
CA ILE A 120 2.65 -1.58 19.05
C ILE A 120 3.53 -0.34 18.91
N GLU A 121 4.83 -0.46 19.21
CA GLU A 121 5.78 0.65 19.07
C GLU A 121 6.01 1.07 17.61
N ILE A 122 6.07 0.12 16.68
CA ILE A 122 6.13 0.41 15.23
C ILE A 122 4.92 1.23 14.81
N THR A 123 3.72 0.78 15.16
CA THR A 123 2.48 1.48 14.86
C THR A 123 2.48 2.90 15.43
N ARG A 124 2.90 3.06 16.69
CA ARG A 124 2.98 4.37 17.34
C ARG A 124 3.96 5.31 16.61
N LEU A 125 5.11 4.79 16.19
CA LEU A 125 6.09 5.55 15.42
C LEU A 125 5.53 6.02 14.08
N LEU A 126 4.92 5.10 13.31
CA LEU A 126 4.34 5.41 12.00
C LEU A 126 3.24 6.48 12.12
N ASN A 127 2.30 6.30 13.04
CA ASN A 127 1.22 7.28 13.29
C ASN A 127 1.76 8.67 13.66
N THR A 128 2.82 8.71 14.47
CA THR A 128 3.47 9.97 14.86
C THR A 128 4.11 10.67 13.65
N LEU A 129 4.78 9.92 12.79
CA LEU A 129 5.41 10.46 11.58
C LEU A 129 4.35 10.95 10.58
N GLU A 130 3.29 10.18 10.36
CA GLU A 130 2.19 10.53 9.45
C GLU A 130 1.48 11.82 9.87
N SER A 131 1.25 12.01 11.17
CA SER A 131 0.62 13.24 11.69
C SER A 131 1.39 14.51 11.31
N LYS A 132 2.72 14.40 11.19
CA LYS A 132 3.61 15.54 10.92
C LYS A 132 3.70 15.89 9.44
N ILE A 133 3.32 14.98 8.53
CA ILE A 133 3.36 15.21 7.07
C ILE A 133 2.55 16.47 6.71
N TRP A 134 1.41 16.67 7.36
CA TRP A 134 0.50 17.78 7.06
C TRP A 134 1.05 19.17 7.42
N HIS A 135 2.06 19.25 8.29
CA HIS A 135 2.77 20.50 8.58
C HIS A 135 3.81 20.84 7.51
N LEU A 136 4.26 19.86 6.74
CA LEU A 136 5.27 20.02 5.68
C LEU A 136 4.65 20.29 4.31
N VAL A 137 3.40 19.87 4.10
CA VAL A 137 2.68 20.09 2.83
C VAL A 137 1.88 21.39 2.85
N ALA A 138 1.82 22.06 1.70
CA ALA A 138 1.12 23.33 1.53
C ALA A 138 -0.30 23.31 2.14
N PRO A 139 -0.73 24.36 2.89
CA PRO A 139 -2.05 24.37 3.55
C PRO A 139 -3.25 24.18 2.60
N SER A 140 -3.07 24.52 1.33
CA SER A 140 -4.07 24.32 0.27
C SER A 140 -4.24 22.85 -0.15
N THR A 141 -3.24 21.99 0.09
CA THR A 141 -3.30 20.55 -0.23
C THR A 141 -4.30 19.85 0.67
N LYS A 142 -5.33 19.24 0.08
CA LYS A 142 -6.41 18.54 0.81
C LYS A 142 -6.26 17.02 0.84
N LYS A 143 -5.57 16.45 -0.14
CA LYS A 143 -5.36 15.00 -0.27
C LYS A 143 -3.94 14.72 -0.71
N LEU A 144 -3.40 13.56 -0.31
CA LEU A 144 -2.12 13.04 -0.76
C LEU A 144 -2.32 11.61 -1.26
N LEU A 145 -1.64 11.26 -2.35
CA LEU A 145 -1.46 9.86 -2.73
C LEU A 145 -0.26 9.33 -1.94
N ALA A 146 -0.53 8.49 -0.94
CA ALA A 146 0.48 7.88 -0.11
C ALA A 146 0.83 6.49 -0.66
N ILE A 147 2.12 6.24 -0.88
CA ILE A 147 2.64 4.93 -1.25
C ILE A 147 3.02 4.23 0.04
N MET A 148 2.19 3.27 0.45
CA MET A 148 2.30 2.60 1.76
C MET A 148 3.32 1.47 1.72
N ILE A 149 3.29 0.68 0.64
CA ILE A 149 4.23 -0.43 0.45
C ILE A 149 4.70 -0.45 -0.99
N ILE A 150 6.00 -0.66 -1.15
CA ILE A 150 6.61 -0.99 -2.41
C ILE A 150 7.58 -2.16 -2.20
N SER A 151 7.43 -3.22 -3.00
CA SER A 151 8.18 -4.45 -2.79
C SER A 151 8.42 -5.18 -4.11
N THR A 152 9.62 -5.75 -4.26
CA THR A 152 10.01 -6.64 -5.36
C THR A 152 10.56 -7.93 -4.80
N HIS A 153 10.16 -9.06 -5.39
CA HIS A 153 10.71 -10.38 -5.13
C HIS A 153 12.20 -10.40 -5.48
N ASP A 154 13.04 -10.99 -4.63
CA ASP A 154 14.51 -11.02 -4.76
C ASP A 154 15.02 -11.42 -6.17
N LYS A 155 14.45 -12.45 -6.80
CA LYS A 155 14.75 -12.94 -8.16
C LYS A 155 14.45 -11.93 -9.29
N TYR A 156 13.71 -10.87 -8.99
CA TYR A 156 13.30 -9.82 -9.93
C TYR A 156 13.94 -8.47 -9.61
N THR A 157 14.83 -8.42 -8.62
CA THR A 157 15.63 -7.22 -8.30
C THR A 157 16.57 -6.83 -9.44
N GLY A 158 17.03 -5.58 -9.45
CA GLY A 158 17.93 -5.06 -10.48
C GLY A 158 17.29 -4.77 -11.84
N ARG A 159 15.99 -5.07 -12.03
CA ARG A 159 15.26 -4.85 -13.29
C ARG A 159 14.51 -3.51 -13.37
N GLY A 160 14.67 -2.64 -12.37
CA GLY A 160 13.99 -1.34 -12.34
C GLY A 160 12.47 -1.39 -12.06
N LEU A 161 11.89 -2.54 -11.68
CA LEU A 161 10.44 -2.70 -11.50
C LEU A 161 9.80 -1.70 -10.53
N MET A 162 10.52 -1.35 -9.45
CA MET A 162 10.03 -0.38 -8.48
C MET A 162 9.94 1.02 -9.07
N ARG A 163 10.92 1.41 -9.90
CA ARG A 163 10.85 2.70 -10.59
C ARG A 163 9.63 2.74 -11.50
N GLU A 164 9.44 1.70 -12.31
CA GLU A 164 8.30 1.59 -13.22
C GLU A 164 6.98 1.68 -12.46
N LEU A 165 6.80 0.87 -11.40
CA LEU A 165 5.59 0.90 -10.57
C LEU A 165 5.38 2.26 -9.87
N LEU A 166 6.44 2.90 -9.36
CA LEU A 166 6.33 4.23 -8.75
C LEU A 166 5.83 5.27 -9.74
N THR A 167 6.32 5.25 -10.98
CA THR A 167 5.96 6.25 -11.99
C THR A 167 4.71 5.91 -12.78
N PHE A 168 4.28 4.64 -12.76
CA PHE A 168 3.14 4.16 -13.50
C PHE A 168 1.88 4.94 -13.12
N ASP A 169 1.24 5.51 -14.14
CA ASP A 169 -0.07 6.13 -14.08
C ASP A 169 -0.20 7.33 -13.12
N LEU A 170 0.90 7.84 -12.54
CA LEU A 170 0.82 8.99 -11.62
C LEU A 170 0.20 10.25 -12.25
N THR A 171 0.45 10.46 -13.55
CA THR A 171 -0.08 11.62 -14.27
C THR A 171 -1.58 11.53 -14.47
N GLU A 172 -2.11 10.37 -14.87
CA GLU A 172 -3.53 10.20 -15.10
C GLU A 172 -4.28 10.14 -13.76
N GLN A 173 -3.70 9.50 -12.74
CA GLN A 173 -4.21 9.50 -11.35
C GLN A 173 -4.35 10.93 -10.82
N LYS A 174 -3.34 11.79 -11.04
CA LYS A 174 -3.40 13.21 -10.66
C LYS A 174 -4.49 13.98 -11.41
N GLN A 175 -4.77 13.63 -12.66
CA GLN A 175 -5.84 14.26 -13.43
C GLN A 175 -7.23 13.77 -13.00
N ALA A 176 -7.37 12.48 -12.71
CA ALA A 176 -8.63 11.88 -12.28
C ALA A 176 -9.13 12.50 -10.96
N GLU A 177 -8.24 12.74 -10.00
CA GLU A 177 -8.60 13.37 -8.73
C GLU A 177 -9.00 14.86 -8.88
N LYS A 178 -8.51 15.58 -9.90
CA LYS A 178 -8.99 16.95 -10.18
C LYS A 178 -10.40 17.00 -10.75
N ARG A 179 -10.92 15.89 -11.26
CA ARG A 179 -12.23 15.81 -11.93
C ARG A 179 -13.35 15.34 -10.99
N LYS A 180 -13.01 14.87 -9.78
CA LYS A 180 -14.01 14.53 -8.77
C LYS A 180 -14.51 15.83 -8.11
N PRO A 181 -15.83 16.11 -8.14
CA PRO A 181 -16.42 17.33 -7.59
C PRO A 181 -16.26 17.44 -6.07
#